data_AF-A0A976Q6H1-F1
#
_entry.id   AF-A0A976Q6H1-F1
#
_cell.length_a   1.000
_cell.length_b   1.000
_cell.length_c   1.000
_cell.angle_alpha   90.00
_cell.angle_beta   90.00
_cell.angle_gamma   90.00
#
_symmetry.space_group_name_H-M   'P 1'
#
loop_
_entity.id
_entity.type
_entity.pdbx_description
1 polymer ?
#
loop_
_entity_poly.entity_id
_entity_poly.type
_entity_poly.pdbx_seq_one_letter_code
_entity_poly.pdbx_strand_id
1 'polypeptide(L)'
;MSRAAALFSVLSLSLGSLACSLTVPGDEQDGVVRCQNVQECPAPSRGDLEAVCNWGPSQDQSSPRVCWEDYKSETCGDNARNLDLQRDVKAAMEGDALPGCSDDTAGEPSCPPKDGECNDDQSPQDGVCPGPDGEAAREASDELKGRDISDQFCRSFFCSEDWVCGAVGSTPVCVPCDPEAPVGEGGCGKIYSAGKLAPGYADISSCEHGVGEWNADGDDDDDDDE
;
A
#
# COMPACT_ATOMS: atom_id res chain seq x y z
N MET A 1 -67.70 -40.67 -57.21
CA MET A 1 -66.35 -40.46 -57.77
C MET A 1 -65.44 -39.93 -56.66
N SER A 2 -64.26 -40.53 -56.50
CA SER A 2 -63.07 -40.09 -55.73
C SER A 2 -63.21 -39.96 -54.20
N ARG A 3 -62.52 -40.80 -53.38
CA ARG A 3 -61.06 -40.81 -53.03
C ARG A 3 -60.66 -39.58 -52.20
N ALA A 4 -59.84 -39.61 -51.15
CA ALA A 4 -59.15 -40.66 -50.39
C ALA A 4 -58.52 -40.00 -49.13
N ALA A 5 -58.06 -40.86 -48.22
CA ALA A 5 -57.22 -40.66 -47.03
C ALA A 5 -56.09 -39.60 -47.13
N ALA A 6 -55.72 -38.99 -45.99
CA ALA A 6 -54.49 -39.33 -45.25
C ALA A 6 -54.18 -38.32 -44.13
N LEU A 7 -53.93 -38.86 -42.92
CA LEU A 7 -53.24 -38.22 -41.79
C LEU A 7 -51.74 -38.06 -42.12
N PHE A 8 -51.12 -36.94 -41.76
CA PHE A 8 -49.72 -36.91 -41.31
C PHE A 8 -49.41 -35.61 -40.53
N SER A 9 -49.00 -35.78 -39.27
CA SER A 9 -48.40 -34.77 -38.39
C SER A 9 -47.09 -34.22 -38.94
N VAL A 10 -46.80 -32.93 -38.71
CA VAL A 10 -45.49 -32.48 -38.16
C VAL A 10 -45.71 -31.22 -37.34
N LEU A 11 -45.42 -31.32 -36.04
CA LEU A 11 -45.27 -30.22 -35.09
C LEU A 11 -43.93 -29.52 -35.40
N SER A 12 -43.94 -28.24 -35.79
CA SER A 12 -42.72 -27.44 -35.92
C SER A 12 -42.52 -26.60 -34.66
N LEU A 13 -41.85 -27.19 -33.66
CA LEU A 13 -41.15 -26.45 -32.60
C LEU A 13 -39.69 -26.29 -33.00
N SER A 14 -39.26 -25.04 -33.20
CA SER A 14 -37.85 -24.62 -33.14
C SER A 14 -37.86 -23.19 -32.62
N LEU A 15 -37.95 -22.99 -31.30
CA LEU A 15 -36.81 -22.78 -30.38
C LEU A 15 -35.73 -21.87 -30.95
N GLY A 16 -35.72 -20.65 -30.41
CA GLY A 16 -34.51 -19.97 -29.92
C GLY A 16 -33.43 -19.72 -30.94
N SER A 17 -33.43 -18.50 -31.49
CA SER A 17 -32.17 -17.84 -31.85
C SER A 17 -31.33 -17.76 -30.58
N LEU A 18 -30.49 -18.77 -30.33
CA LEU A 18 -29.29 -18.62 -29.54
C LEU A 18 -28.54 -17.47 -30.19
N ALA A 19 -28.52 -16.32 -29.50
CA ALA A 19 -27.44 -15.38 -29.69
C ALA A 19 -26.16 -16.21 -29.48
N CYS A 20 -25.48 -16.53 -30.58
CA CYS A 20 -24.10 -16.95 -30.51
C CYS A 20 -23.38 -15.78 -29.86
N SER A 21 -23.16 -15.88 -28.55
CA SER A 21 -22.04 -15.21 -27.91
C SER A 21 -20.83 -15.70 -28.66
N LEU A 22 -20.43 -14.91 -29.66
CA LEU A 22 -19.18 -15.05 -30.35
C LEU A 22 -18.12 -14.80 -29.27
N THR A 23 -17.70 -15.85 -28.57
CA THR A 23 -16.44 -15.84 -27.85
C THR A 23 -15.40 -15.63 -28.92
N VAL A 24 -14.99 -14.37 -29.12
CA VAL A 24 -13.80 -14.04 -29.89
C VAL A 24 -12.65 -14.67 -29.10
N PRO A 25 -12.02 -15.75 -29.57
CA PRO A 25 -10.78 -16.21 -29.00
C PRO A 25 -9.70 -15.33 -29.65
N GLY A 26 -9.38 -14.22 -29.02
CA GLY A 26 -8.28 -13.34 -29.39
C GLY A 26 -7.79 -12.67 -28.12
N ASP A 27 -6.55 -12.80 -27.66
CA ASP A 27 -5.31 -13.23 -28.31
C ASP A 27 -4.43 -13.89 -27.23
N GLU A 28 -4.05 -15.17 -27.40
CA GLU A 28 -3.01 -15.80 -26.58
C GLU A 28 -1.69 -15.95 -27.36
N GLN A 29 -1.52 -15.23 -28.49
CA GLN A 29 -0.31 -15.37 -29.31
C GLN A 29 0.90 -14.63 -28.73
N ASP A 30 0.67 -13.61 -27.91
CA ASP A 30 1.69 -12.88 -27.14
C ASP A 30 1.62 -13.15 -25.63
N GLY A 31 0.70 -14.02 -25.19
CA GLY A 31 0.45 -14.32 -23.78
C GLY A 31 -0.26 -13.21 -23.00
N VAL A 32 -0.84 -12.21 -23.69
CA VAL A 32 -1.45 -11.05 -23.05
C VAL A 32 -2.97 -11.08 -23.22
N VAL A 33 -3.69 -11.18 -22.10
CA VAL A 33 -5.16 -11.11 -22.13
C VAL A 33 -5.60 -9.67 -22.39
N ARG A 34 -6.32 -9.44 -23.49
CA ARG A 34 -6.90 -8.11 -23.81
C ARG A 34 -8.27 -7.96 -23.16
N CYS A 35 -8.65 -6.72 -22.85
CA CYS A 35 -9.91 -6.45 -22.15
C CYS A 35 -10.57 -5.14 -22.55
N GLN A 36 -11.89 -5.09 -22.37
CA GLN A 36 -12.70 -3.87 -22.43
C GLN A 36 -13.11 -3.38 -21.03
N ASN A 37 -13.09 -4.26 -20.04
CA ASN A 37 -13.42 -3.96 -18.65
C ASN A 37 -12.76 -5.00 -17.75
N VAL A 38 -12.76 -4.74 -16.44
CA VAL A 38 -12.13 -5.62 -15.45
C VAL A 38 -12.80 -6.98 -15.34
N GLN A 39 -14.09 -7.11 -15.68
CA GLN A 39 -14.82 -8.38 -15.59
C GLN A 39 -14.34 -9.42 -16.62
N GLU A 40 -13.64 -8.97 -17.67
CA GLU A 40 -13.02 -9.84 -18.68
C GLU A 40 -11.64 -10.36 -18.24
N CYS A 41 -11.11 -9.86 -17.11
CA CYS A 41 -9.79 -10.24 -16.64
C CYS A 41 -9.80 -11.51 -15.78
N PRO A 42 -8.72 -12.32 -15.83
CA PRO A 42 -8.55 -13.44 -14.92
C PRO A 42 -8.59 -12.98 -13.46
N ALA A 43 -8.99 -13.88 -12.58
CA ALA A 43 -8.85 -13.65 -11.15
C ALA A 43 -7.36 -13.47 -10.80
N PRO A 44 -7.02 -12.52 -9.92
CA PRO A 44 -5.63 -12.26 -9.55
C PRO A 44 -4.99 -13.48 -8.86
N SER A 45 -3.68 -13.63 -9.06
CA SER A 45 -2.86 -14.73 -8.56
C SER A 45 -2.71 -14.73 -7.03
N ARG A 46 -2.88 -13.55 -6.41
CA ARG A 46 -2.78 -13.35 -4.96
C ARG A 46 -3.96 -12.52 -4.43
N GLY A 47 -4.22 -12.64 -3.13
CA GLY A 47 -5.35 -11.96 -2.46
C GLY A 47 -5.15 -10.45 -2.26
N ASP A 48 -3.93 -9.95 -2.32
CA ASP A 48 -3.54 -8.54 -2.23
C ASP A 48 -3.52 -7.82 -3.59
N LEU A 49 -3.73 -8.57 -4.68
CA LEU A 49 -3.81 -8.06 -6.03
C LEU A 49 -5.27 -7.90 -6.47
N GLU A 50 -5.49 -6.98 -7.40
CA GLU A 50 -6.73 -6.82 -8.14
C GLU A 50 -6.48 -6.92 -9.63
N ALA A 51 -7.47 -7.44 -10.35
CA ALA A 51 -7.41 -7.42 -11.80
C ALA A 51 -7.62 -5.98 -12.28
N VAL A 52 -6.77 -5.51 -13.19
CA VAL A 52 -6.89 -4.19 -13.79
C VAL A 52 -6.97 -4.31 -15.30
N CYS A 53 -7.90 -3.57 -15.91
CA CYS A 53 -8.03 -3.46 -17.36
C CYS A 53 -7.59 -2.08 -17.84
N ASN A 54 -6.29 -1.93 -18.16
CA ASN A 54 -5.70 -0.64 -18.51
C ASN A 54 -4.66 -0.76 -19.63
N TRP A 55 -4.17 0.36 -20.12
CA TRP A 55 -2.97 0.41 -20.96
C TRP A 55 -1.76 0.19 -20.06
N GLY A 56 -0.90 -0.77 -20.40
CA GLY A 56 0.34 -0.99 -19.66
C GLY A 56 1.21 0.29 -19.66
N PRO A 57 2.20 0.42 -18.75
CA PRO A 57 3.00 1.63 -18.57
C PRO A 57 3.80 2.07 -19.82
N SER A 58 3.91 1.21 -20.83
CA SER A 58 4.55 1.52 -22.12
C SER A 58 3.62 1.36 -23.33
N GLN A 59 2.31 1.23 -23.12
CA GLN A 59 1.32 1.14 -24.19
C GLN A 59 0.77 2.50 -24.58
N ASP A 60 0.55 2.67 -25.89
CA ASP A 60 -0.15 3.82 -26.43
C ASP A 60 -1.66 3.71 -26.12
N GLN A 61 -2.31 4.82 -25.80
CA GLN A 61 -3.75 4.83 -25.46
C GLN A 61 -4.65 4.40 -26.63
N SER A 62 -4.15 4.40 -27.87
CA SER A 62 -4.85 3.85 -29.02
C SER A 62 -4.72 2.32 -29.15
N SER A 63 -3.85 1.67 -28.37
CA SER A 63 -3.77 0.21 -28.33
C SER A 63 -4.93 -0.40 -27.54
N PRO A 64 -5.31 -1.66 -27.80
CA PRO A 64 -6.25 -2.35 -26.93
C PRO A 64 -5.68 -2.45 -25.52
N ARG A 65 -6.54 -2.24 -24.51
CA ARG A 65 -6.20 -2.45 -23.11
C ARG A 65 -5.94 -3.91 -22.82
N VAL A 66 -5.15 -4.15 -21.79
CA VAL A 66 -4.72 -5.47 -21.38
C VAL A 66 -5.06 -5.70 -19.91
N CYS A 67 -5.34 -6.95 -19.58
CA CYS A 67 -5.44 -7.39 -18.21
C CYS A 67 -4.04 -7.54 -17.65
N TRP A 68 -3.85 -6.97 -16.48
CA TRP A 68 -2.70 -7.21 -15.64
C TRP A 68 -3.15 -7.20 -14.19
N GLU A 69 -2.31 -7.75 -13.33
CA GLU A 69 -2.53 -7.72 -11.90
C GLU A 69 -1.87 -6.45 -11.38
N ASP A 70 -2.65 -5.63 -10.70
CA ASP A 70 -2.14 -4.50 -9.93
C ASP A 70 -2.40 -4.77 -8.46
N TYR A 71 -1.74 -4.02 -7.61
CA TYR A 71 -2.00 -4.07 -6.19
C TYR A 71 -3.35 -3.43 -5.86
N LYS A 72 -4.08 -4.01 -4.91
CA LYS A 72 -5.30 -3.36 -4.39
C LYS A 72 -4.93 -1.97 -3.89
N SER A 73 -5.48 -0.93 -4.51
CA SER A 73 -5.22 0.42 -4.03
C SER A 73 -5.99 0.65 -2.72
N GLU A 74 -5.28 0.69 -1.60
CA GLU A 74 -5.85 1.16 -0.33
C GLU A 74 -5.35 2.59 -0.07
N THR A 75 -6.29 3.50 0.19
CA THR A 75 -5.95 4.88 0.54
C THR A 75 -5.37 4.93 1.95
N CYS A 76 -4.18 5.49 2.08
CA CYS A 76 -3.49 5.73 3.34
C CYS A 76 -3.41 7.25 3.57
N GLY A 77 -3.63 7.75 4.77
CA GLY A 77 -3.63 9.19 5.06
C GLY A 77 -4.98 9.75 5.50
N ASP A 78 -5.10 11.09 5.53
CA ASP A 78 -6.23 11.84 6.09
C ASP A 78 -7.57 11.64 5.34
N ASN A 79 -7.49 11.13 4.12
CA ASN A 79 -8.63 10.77 3.28
C ASN A 79 -8.90 9.25 3.24
N ALA A 80 -8.17 8.45 4.01
CA ALA A 80 -8.38 7.01 4.08
C ALA A 80 -9.81 6.69 4.52
N ARG A 81 -10.41 5.62 3.99
CA ARG A 81 -11.77 5.22 4.44
C ARG A 81 -11.81 4.75 5.90
N ASN A 82 -10.64 4.46 6.48
CA ASN A 82 -10.48 4.04 7.85
C ASN A 82 -10.47 5.27 8.78
N LEU A 83 -11.55 5.43 9.56
CA LEU A 83 -11.71 6.55 10.49
C LEU A 83 -10.74 6.49 11.68
N ASP A 84 -10.32 5.30 12.10
CA ASP A 84 -9.32 5.14 13.15
C ASP A 84 -7.95 5.60 12.62
N LEU A 85 -7.58 5.23 11.39
CA LEU A 85 -6.38 5.74 10.74
C LEU A 85 -6.40 7.28 10.64
N GLN A 86 -7.51 7.87 10.22
CA GLN A 86 -7.63 9.33 10.15
C GLN A 86 -7.45 9.99 11.52
N ARG A 87 -8.05 9.41 12.58
CA ARG A 87 -7.91 9.89 13.95
C ARG A 87 -6.46 9.81 14.41
N ASP A 88 -5.80 8.68 14.16
CA ASP A 88 -4.46 8.42 14.66
C ASP A 88 -3.43 9.27 13.91
N VAL A 89 -3.52 9.38 12.57
CA VAL A 89 -2.75 10.33 11.75
C VAL A 89 -2.89 11.76 12.30
N LYS A 90 -4.13 12.19 12.55
CA LYS A 90 -4.40 13.52 13.08
C LYS A 90 -3.84 13.69 14.49
N ALA A 91 -4.02 12.71 15.36
CA ALA A 91 -3.53 12.74 16.73
C ALA A 91 -2.00 12.81 16.78
N ALA A 92 -1.27 12.11 15.91
CA ALA A 92 0.19 12.23 15.87
C ALA A 92 0.68 13.54 15.26
N MET A 93 -0.10 14.16 14.37
CA MET A 93 0.17 15.51 13.88
C MET A 93 -0.12 16.59 14.94
N GLU A 94 -1.07 16.34 15.84
CA GLU A 94 -1.50 17.26 16.90
C GLU A 94 -0.81 17.02 18.26
N GLY A 95 -0.22 15.83 18.45
CA GLY A 95 0.40 15.39 19.69
C GLY A 95 1.73 16.08 19.99
N ASP A 96 2.16 16.00 21.25
CA ASP A 96 3.41 16.61 21.70
C ASP A 96 4.57 16.16 20.81
N ALA A 97 5.47 17.11 20.55
CA ALA A 97 6.62 16.86 19.68
C ALA A 97 7.37 15.62 20.18
N LEU A 98 7.47 14.57 19.34
CA LEU A 98 8.47 13.53 19.57
C LEU A 98 9.78 14.25 19.90
N PRO A 99 10.50 13.82 20.96
CA PRO A 99 11.64 14.56 21.44
C PRO A 99 12.58 14.80 20.26
N GLY A 100 12.92 16.07 20.05
CA GLY A 100 13.95 16.45 19.10
C GLY A 100 15.32 16.00 19.60
N CYS A 101 16.30 16.03 18.72
CA CYS A 101 17.66 15.71 19.10
C CYS A 101 18.16 16.71 20.16
N SER A 102 18.79 16.17 21.20
CA SER A 102 19.46 16.91 22.25
C SER A 102 20.95 16.57 22.25
N ASP A 103 21.75 17.29 23.04
CA ASP A 103 23.16 16.97 23.19
C ASP A 103 23.39 15.54 23.74
N ASP A 104 22.41 15.01 24.48
CA ASP A 104 22.44 13.65 25.02
C ASP A 104 22.15 12.57 23.97
N THR A 105 21.48 12.93 22.86
CA THR A 105 21.16 12.02 21.74
C THR A 105 21.98 12.31 20.48
N ALA A 106 22.99 13.18 20.58
CA ALA A 106 23.95 13.36 19.50
C ALA A 106 24.65 12.03 19.16
N GLY A 107 24.78 11.73 17.87
CA GLY A 107 25.33 10.48 17.34
C GLY A 107 24.33 9.35 17.20
N GLU A 108 23.12 9.49 17.74
CA GLU A 108 22.03 8.52 17.62
C GLU A 108 21.29 8.62 16.27
N PRO A 109 20.56 7.58 15.81
CA PRO A 109 19.76 7.64 14.60
C PRO A 109 18.87 8.88 14.48
N SER A 110 18.80 9.47 13.29
CA SER A 110 18.15 10.74 12.94
C SER A 110 18.73 12.01 13.59
N CYS A 111 19.74 11.88 14.46
CA CYS A 111 20.37 13.01 15.12
C CYS A 111 21.71 13.42 14.49
N PRO A 112 22.13 14.68 14.68
CA PRO A 112 23.45 15.12 14.22
C PRO A 112 24.56 14.25 14.84
N PRO A 113 25.67 14.03 14.12
CA PRO A 113 26.80 13.31 14.65
C PRO A 113 27.40 13.99 15.88
N LYS A 114 27.88 13.19 16.82
CA LYS A 114 28.64 13.65 17.99
C LYS A 114 30.12 13.66 17.64
N ASP A 115 30.74 14.82 17.76
CA ASP A 115 32.16 15.01 17.43
C ASP A 115 32.53 14.59 15.98
N GLY A 116 31.55 14.59 15.08
CA GLY A 116 31.72 14.21 13.67
C GLY A 116 31.45 12.74 13.36
N GLU A 117 31.06 11.93 14.35
CA GLU A 117 30.79 10.49 14.21
C GLU A 117 29.39 10.12 14.72
N CYS A 118 28.86 9.02 14.22
CA CYS A 118 27.64 8.38 14.73
C CYS A 118 28.01 7.26 15.72
N ASN A 119 27.13 6.95 16.66
CA ASN A 119 27.42 6.03 17.77
C ASN A 119 27.74 4.59 17.31
N ASP A 120 27.29 4.21 16.11
CA ASP A 120 27.48 2.87 15.52
C ASP A 120 28.65 2.79 14.51
N ASP A 121 29.65 3.68 14.61
CA ASP A 121 30.76 3.82 13.63
C ASP A 121 30.27 4.08 12.19
N GLN A 122 29.02 4.50 12.03
CA GLN A 122 28.42 4.81 10.75
C GLN A 122 28.77 6.23 10.31
N SER A 123 28.89 6.42 9.00
CA SER A 123 29.05 7.77 8.45
C SER A 123 27.71 8.49 8.43
N PRO A 124 27.67 9.78 8.81
CA PRO A 124 26.47 10.59 8.67
C PRO A 124 25.97 10.61 7.21
N GLN A 125 24.66 10.52 7.03
CA GLN A 125 23.98 10.64 5.75
C GLN A 125 23.12 11.89 5.79
N ASP A 126 23.31 12.80 4.83
CA ASP A 126 22.59 14.09 4.77
C ASP A 126 22.62 14.91 6.07
N GLY A 127 23.69 14.78 6.84
CA GLY A 127 23.92 15.54 8.09
C GLY A 127 23.31 14.92 9.34
N VAL A 128 22.67 13.75 9.25
CA VAL A 128 22.14 12.99 10.38
C VAL A 128 22.75 11.59 10.43
N CYS A 129 22.67 10.94 11.58
CA CYS A 129 23.10 9.56 11.74
C CYS A 129 22.05 8.59 11.22
N PRO A 130 22.45 7.56 10.43
CA PRO A 130 21.52 6.55 9.94
C PRO A 130 21.00 5.67 11.08
N GLY A 131 19.95 4.90 10.79
CA GLY A 131 19.44 3.86 11.65
C GLY A 131 20.38 2.64 11.74
N PRO A 132 20.00 1.63 12.53
CA PRO A 132 20.68 0.34 12.56
C PRO A 132 20.77 -0.24 11.15
N ASP A 133 21.85 -0.97 10.86
CA ASP A 133 22.13 -1.59 9.55
C ASP A 133 22.19 -0.60 8.37
N GLY A 134 22.38 0.70 8.63
CA GLY A 134 22.44 1.73 7.59
C GLY A 134 21.09 2.17 7.06
N GLU A 135 20.00 1.85 7.77
CA GLU A 135 18.65 2.30 7.41
C GLU A 135 18.60 3.84 7.26
N ALA A 136 17.95 4.31 6.20
CA ALA A 136 17.73 5.74 6.02
C ALA A 136 16.90 6.27 7.19
N ALA A 137 17.42 7.29 7.86
CA ALA A 137 16.78 7.95 8.98
C ALA A 137 16.62 9.44 8.69
N ARG A 138 15.53 10.03 9.20
CA ARG A 138 15.23 11.46 9.04
C ARG A 138 14.71 11.99 10.36
N GLU A 139 15.12 13.20 10.72
CA GLU A 139 14.59 13.88 11.91
C GLU A 139 13.07 14.00 11.80
N ALA A 140 12.36 13.57 12.84
CA ALA A 140 10.91 13.61 12.87
C ALA A 140 10.40 15.05 12.79
N SER A 141 9.52 15.31 11.82
CA SER A 141 8.67 16.51 11.77
C SER A 141 7.22 16.08 11.94
N ASP A 142 6.32 17.01 12.30
CA ASP A 142 4.90 16.69 12.46
C ASP A 142 4.27 16.07 11.19
N GLU A 143 4.72 16.52 10.01
CA GLU A 143 4.32 15.94 8.72
C GLU A 143 4.85 14.51 8.54
N LEU A 144 6.09 14.25 8.96
CA LEU A 144 6.67 12.90 8.91
C LEU A 144 6.00 11.96 9.91
N LYS A 145 5.48 12.43 11.04
CA LYS A 145 4.71 11.59 11.99
C LYS A 145 3.44 11.06 11.36
N GLY A 146 2.64 11.95 10.75
CA GLY A 146 1.42 11.54 10.05
C GLY A 146 1.70 10.55 8.90
N ARG A 147 2.85 10.73 8.24
CA ARG A 147 3.32 9.79 7.20
C ARG A 147 3.77 8.46 7.77
N ASP A 148 4.46 8.44 8.90
CA ASP A 148 4.84 7.19 9.57
C ASP A 148 3.63 6.32 9.89
N ILE A 149 2.57 6.92 10.46
CA ILE A 149 1.29 6.22 10.72
C ILE A 149 0.73 5.60 9.45
N SER A 150 0.77 6.37 8.36
CA SER A 150 0.24 5.95 7.08
C SER A 150 1.07 4.81 6.47
N ASP A 151 2.39 4.85 6.63
CA ASP A 151 3.31 3.78 6.23
C ASP A 151 3.03 2.51 7.03
N GLN A 152 2.90 2.62 8.36
CA GLN A 152 2.59 1.50 9.26
C GLN A 152 1.24 0.86 8.95
N PHE A 153 0.24 1.67 8.62
CA PHE A 153 -1.04 1.17 8.15
C PHE A 153 -0.87 0.31 6.89
N CYS A 154 -0.09 0.76 5.90
CA CYS A 154 0.16 -0.02 4.70
C CYS A 154 0.90 -1.32 4.99
N ARG A 155 1.92 -1.29 5.86
CA ARG A 155 2.65 -2.49 6.28
C ARG A 155 1.75 -3.51 6.97
N SER A 156 0.88 -3.03 7.87
CA SER A 156 -0.12 -3.85 8.58
C SER A 156 -1.17 -4.41 7.63
N PHE A 157 -1.70 -3.59 6.72
CA PHE A 157 -2.73 -3.99 5.75
C PHE A 157 -2.25 -5.10 4.80
N PHE A 158 -1.01 -5.00 4.33
CA PHE A 158 -0.39 -6.00 3.45
C PHE A 158 0.41 -7.07 4.18
N CYS A 159 0.55 -6.96 5.52
CA CYS A 159 1.38 -7.84 6.36
C CYS A 159 2.81 -7.97 5.79
N SER A 160 3.42 -6.83 5.42
CA SER A 160 4.73 -6.77 4.77
C SER A 160 5.40 -5.41 4.97
N GLU A 161 6.69 -5.42 5.32
CA GLU A 161 7.53 -4.21 5.46
C GLU A 161 7.78 -3.48 4.13
N ASP A 162 7.55 -4.15 3.01
CA ASP A 162 7.83 -3.64 1.67
C ASP A 162 6.75 -2.67 1.18
N TRP A 163 5.85 -2.22 2.06
CA TRP A 163 4.69 -1.39 1.73
C TRP A 163 4.65 -0.12 2.56
N VAL A 164 4.41 1.01 1.90
CA VAL A 164 4.39 2.32 2.52
C VAL A 164 3.32 3.19 1.88
N CYS A 165 3.02 4.32 2.50
CA CYS A 165 2.11 5.30 1.95
C CYS A 165 2.84 6.20 0.94
N GLY A 166 2.60 5.95 -0.34
CA GLY A 166 3.10 6.76 -1.44
C GLY A 166 2.01 7.65 -2.03
N ALA A 167 2.32 8.35 -3.12
CA ALA A 167 1.35 9.16 -3.85
C ALA A 167 1.18 8.68 -5.29
N VAL A 168 -0.06 8.40 -5.69
CA VAL A 168 -0.43 8.21 -7.10
C VAL A 168 -1.19 9.46 -7.54
N GLY A 169 -0.50 10.34 -8.26
CA GLY A 169 -0.99 11.69 -8.53
C GLY A 169 -1.06 12.51 -7.24
N SER A 170 -2.26 12.91 -6.82
CA SER A 170 -2.50 13.64 -5.56
C SER A 170 -3.13 12.77 -4.47
N THR A 171 -3.32 11.48 -4.73
CA THR A 171 -4.00 10.58 -3.79
C THR A 171 -2.95 9.74 -3.07
N PRO A 172 -2.89 9.82 -1.73
CA PRO A 172 -2.02 8.95 -0.97
C PRO A 172 -2.61 7.53 -0.93
N VAL A 173 -1.80 6.56 -1.34
CA VAL A 173 -2.19 5.15 -1.46
C VAL A 173 -1.04 4.25 -1.05
N CYS A 174 -1.37 3.08 -0.51
CA CYS A 174 -0.37 2.08 -0.19
C CYS A 174 0.29 1.57 -1.47
N VAL A 175 1.61 1.64 -1.53
CA VAL A 175 2.44 1.21 -2.65
C VAL A 175 3.62 0.39 -2.14
N PRO A 176 4.21 -0.47 -2.98
CA PRO A 176 5.52 -1.04 -2.70
C PRO A 176 6.52 0.09 -2.46
N CYS A 177 7.33 -0.04 -1.42
CA CYS A 177 8.34 0.96 -1.11
C CYS A 177 9.43 1.00 -2.19
N ASP A 178 9.93 2.19 -2.48
CA ASP A 178 11.02 2.43 -3.41
C ASP A 178 12.31 2.68 -2.61
N PRO A 179 13.36 1.85 -2.74
CA PRO A 179 14.61 2.05 -2.00
C PRO A 179 15.36 3.32 -2.40
N GLU A 180 15.04 3.92 -3.55
CA GLU A 180 15.62 5.18 -4.02
C GLU A 180 14.80 6.41 -3.59
N ALA A 181 13.57 6.22 -3.12
CA ALA A 181 12.72 7.31 -2.67
C ALA A 181 13.02 7.73 -1.21
N PRO A 182 12.85 9.01 -0.85
CA PRO A 182 12.99 9.45 0.53
C PRO A 182 11.99 8.80 1.48
N VAL A 183 12.39 8.59 2.73
CA VAL A 183 11.50 8.12 3.80
C VAL A 183 10.33 9.09 3.97
N GLY A 184 9.12 8.54 4.07
CA GLY A 184 7.86 9.28 4.07
C GLY A 184 7.35 9.67 2.68
N GLU A 185 8.14 9.57 1.61
CA GLU A 185 7.73 9.86 0.23
C GLU A 185 7.58 8.60 -0.63
N GLY A 186 7.26 7.47 0.01
CA GLY A 186 7.25 6.15 -0.64
C GLY A 186 8.57 5.38 -0.49
N GLY A 187 9.53 5.89 0.30
CA GLY A 187 10.80 5.22 0.57
C GLY A 187 10.72 4.03 1.53
N CYS A 188 11.63 3.06 1.38
CA CYS A 188 11.70 1.84 2.23
C CYS A 188 12.27 2.05 3.65
N GLY A 189 12.52 3.28 4.09
CA GLY A 189 13.19 3.53 5.37
C GLY A 189 12.23 3.51 6.57
N LYS A 190 12.79 3.88 7.73
CA LYS A 190 12.05 4.03 8.98
C LYS A 190 12.23 5.43 9.55
N ILE A 191 11.26 5.86 10.34
CA ILE A 191 11.31 7.17 10.98
C ILE A 191 11.82 7.01 12.41
N TYR A 192 12.87 7.75 12.72
CA TYR A 192 13.47 7.84 14.05
C TYR A 192 13.27 9.24 14.62
N SER A 193 13.15 9.34 15.94
CA SER A 193 13.14 10.60 16.68
C SER A 193 14.02 10.48 17.92
N ALA A 194 14.98 11.41 18.06
CA ALA A 194 15.94 11.41 19.16
C ALA A 194 16.59 10.03 19.42
N GLY A 195 17.00 9.35 18.34
CA GLY A 195 17.64 8.02 18.42
C GLY A 195 16.70 6.83 18.57
N LYS A 196 15.40 7.07 18.77
CA LYS A 196 14.41 6.00 18.97
C LYS A 196 13.55 5.83 17.74
N LEU A 197 13.19 4.60 17.44
CA LEU A 197 12.19 4.30 16.41
C LEU A 197 10.87 4.97 16.83
N ALA A 198 10.17 5.58 15.87
CA ALA A 198 8.89 6.21 16.18
C ALA A 198 7.90 5.19 16.79
N PRO A 199 7.01 5.62 17.70
CA PRO A 199 6.08 4.71 18.38
C PRO A 199 5.08 4.02 17.43
N GLY A 200 4.94 4.49 16.19
CA GLY A 200 4.12 3.85 15.17
C GLY A 200 4.53 2.41 14.83
N TYR A 201 5.78 2.02 15.10
CA TYR A 201 6.33 0.69 14.78
C TYR A 201 5.98 -0.40 15.82
N ALA A 202 4.97 -0.17 16.67
CA ALA A 202 4.52 -1.17 17.65
C ALA A 202 3.87 -2.38 16.94
N ASP A 203 4.70 -3.42 16.77
CA ASP A 203 4.37 -4.83 16.56
C ASP A 203 3.51 -5.19 15.31
N ILE A 204 4.11 -5.01 14.12
CA ILE A 204 3.65 -5.60 12.84
C ILE A 204 3.48 -7.14 12.92
N SER A 205 4.06 -7.80 13.92
CA SER A 205 4.04 -9.26 14.03
C SER A 205 2.64 -9.85 14.20
N SER A 206 1.63 -9.04 14.59
CA SER A 206 0.28 -9.55 14.79
C SER A 206 -0.55 -9.64 13.50
N CYS A 207 -0.30 -8.83 12.46
CA CYS A 207 -1.16 -8.68 11.26
C CYS A 207 -2.69 -8.64 11.55
N GLU A 208 -3.08 -8.43 12.82
CA GLU A 208 -4.45 -8.43 13.32
C GLU A 208 -4.89 -6.98 13.42
N HIS A 209 -5.35 -6.45 12.28
CA HIS A 209 -6.16 -5.25 12.14
C HIS A 209 -5.87 -4.11 13.14
N GLY A 210 -4.90 -3.27 12.80
CA GLY A 210 -4.74 -1.98 13.44
C GLY A 210 -3.40 -1.38 13.09
N VAL A 211 -3.39 -0.06 12.87
CA VAL A 211 -2.26 0.70 13.38
C VAL A 211 -2.20 0.35 14.88
N GLY A 212 -1.06 -0.12 15.37
CA GLY A 212 -0.88 -0.38 16.80
C GLY A 212 -1.39 0.81 17.59
N GLU A 213 -1.91 0.56 18.80
CA GLU A 213 -2.41 1.63 19.67
C GLU A 213 -1.31 2.70 19.77
N TRP A 214 -1.58 3.87 19.16
CA TRP A 214 -0.69 5.00 19.26
C TRP A 214 -0.77 5.48 20.70
N ASN A 215 0.10 4.93 21.55
CA ASN A 215 0.38 5.51 22.87
C ASN A 215 1.18 6.80 22.62
N ALA A 216 0.47 7.84 22.19
CA ALA A 216 0.98 9.20 22.15
C ALA A 216 1.31 9.69 23.57
N ASP A 217 0.64 9.11 24.56
CA ASP A 217 0.91 9.27 25.96
C ASP A 217 1.98 8.24 26.33
N GLY A 218 3.25 8.61 26.22
CA GLY A 218 4.38 7.86 26.78
C GLY A 218 4.38 7.89 28.31
N ASP A 219 3.22 7.79 28.93
CA ASP A 219 3.02 7.63 30.36
C ASP A 219 2.80 6.13 30.60
N ASP A 220 3.88 5.34 30.42
CA ASP A 220 4.08 4.17 31.27
C ASP A 220 4.32 4.73 32.68
N ASP A 221 3.26 5.19 33.34
CA ASP A 221 3.24 5.36 34.78
C ASP A 221 3.43 3.94 35.35
N ASP A 222 4.69 3.59 35.58
CA ASP A 222 5.14 2.57 36.50
C ASP A 222 4.60 2.95 37.90
N ASP A 223 3.29 2.78 38.11
CA ASP A 223 2.67 2.67 39.43
C ASP A 223 3.06 1.30 40.02
N ASP A 224 4.37 1.14 40.27
CA ASP A 224 4.91 0.20 41.24
C ASP A 224 4.51 0.69 42.64
N ASP A 225 3.24 0.45 43.00
CA ASP A 225 2.76 0.60 44.37
C ASP A 225 3.35 -0.54 45.24
N GLU A 226 4.39 -0.19 46.02
CA GLU A 226 4.89 -0.91 47.20
C GLU A 226 3.90 -0.95 48.38
#